data_AF-A0A953W1Q5-F1
#
_entry.id   AF-A0A953W1Q5-F1
#
_cell.length_a   1.000
_cell.length_b   1.000
_cell.length_c   1.000
_cell.angle_alpha   90.00
_cell.angle_beta   90.00
_cell.angle_gamma   90.00
#
_symmetry.space_group_name_H-M   'P 1'
#
loop_
_entity.id
_entity.type
_entity.pdbx_description
1 polymer ?
#
loop_
_entity_poly.entity_id
_entity_poly.type
_entity_poly.pdbx_seq_one_letter_code
_entity_poly.pdbx_strand_id
1 'polypeptide(L)'
;SNLVGMGVIPFEFTGGDTRKTLGLTGEETVAIAGLDTIKPLQEVPCTITMGDGSVKTITLKCRIDTAVEIEYIENGGVLHYVLRNLAKA
;
A
#
# COMPACT_ATOMS: atom_id res chain seq x y z
N SER A 1 4.24 1.20 -11.03
CA SER A 1 5.43 0.51 -11.56
C SER A 1 6.71 0.74 -10.73
N ASN A 2 7.35 1.93 -10.69
CA ASN A 2 8.64 2.07 -9.98
C ASN A 2 8.57 1.76 -8.47
N LEU A 3 7.58 2.30 -7.76
CA LEU A 3 7.40 2.07 -6.32
C LEU A 3 7.25 0.57 -6.00
N VAL A 4 6.36 -0.10 -6.74
CA VAL A 4 6.14 -1.55 -6.63
C VAL A 4 7.44 -2.32 -6.91
N GLY A 5 8.17 -1.94 -7.96
CA GLY A 5 9.46 -2.54 -8.29
C GLY A 5 10.50 -2.40 -7.17
N MET A 6 10.39 -1.39 -6.31
CA MET A 6 11.23 -1.19 -5.13
C MET A 6 10.70 -1.87 -3.85
N GLY A 7 9.59 -2.61 -3.92
CA GLY A 7 8.97 -3.22 -2.74
C GLY A 7 8.04 -2.28 -1.95
N VAL A 8 7.73 -1.10 -2.49
CA VAL A 8 6.83 -0.13 -1.85
C VAL A 8 5.42 -0.29 -2.40
N ILE A 9 4.43 -0.47 -1.52
CA ILE A 9 3.02 -0.58 -1.91
C ILE A 9 2.41 0.83 -2.06
N PRO A 10 1.99 1.24 -3.27
CA PRO A 10 1.32 2.51 -3.47
C PRO A 10 -0.16 2.43 -3.09
N PHE A 11 -0.65 3.45 -2.39
CA PHE A 11 -2.07 3.60 -2.05
C PHE A 11 -2.63 4.90 -2.58
N GLU A 12 -3.92 4.88 -2.93
CA GLU A 12 -4.68 6.02 -3.42
C GLU A 12 -5.91 6.24 -2.53
N PHE A 13 -6.19 7.50 -2.18
CA PHE A 13 -7.42 7.85 -1.48
C PHE A 13 -8.65 7.57 -2.37
N THR A 14 -9.76 7.17 -1.75
CA THR A 14 -11.03 6.89 -2.46
C THR A 14 -12.10 7.90 -2.03
N GLY A 15 -13.26 7.89 -2.69
CA GLY A 15 -14.42 8.68 -2.23
C GLY A 15 -14.24 10.20 -2.24
N GLY A 16 -13.24 10.73 -2.96
CA GLY A 16 -12.90 12.16 -2.94
C GLY A 16 -12.09 12.58 -1.72
N ASP A 17 -11.66 11.63 -0.88
CA ASP A 17 -10.76 11.90 0.21
C ASP A 17 -9.43 12.43 -0.30
N THR A 18 -8.89 13.38 0.45
CA THR A 18 -7.58 13.97 0.22
C THR A 18 -6.96 14.23 1.57
N ARG A 19 -5.64 14.45 1.57
CA ARG A 19 -4.92 14.95 2.75
C ARG A 19 -5.65 16.15 3.41
N LYS A 20 -6.20 17.07 2.61
CA LYS A 20 -6.84 18.29 3.10
C LYS A 20 -8.22 18.03 3.69
N THR A 21 -9.06 17.23 3.02
CA THR A 21 -10.42 16.92 3.52
C THR A 21 -10.38 16.08 4.79
N LEU A 22 -9.38 15.22 4.92
CA LEU A 22 -9.13 14.43 6.13
C LEU A 22 -8.43 15.21 7.25
N GLY A 23 -7.87 16.38 6.94
CA GLY A 23 -7.15 17.23 7.90
C GLY A 23 -5.79 16.68 8.31
N LEU A 24 -5.12 15.91 7.45
CA LEU A 24 -3.85 15.27 7.77
C LEU A 24 -2.70 16.28 7.77
N THR A 25 -1.94 16.27 8.86
CA THR A 25 -0.83 17.16 9.17
C THR A 25 0.53 16.48 9.01
N GLY A 26 0.56 15.15 9.09
CA GLY A 26 1.78 14.34 9.13
C GLY A 26 2.16 13.84 10.53
N GLU A 27 1.44 14.28 11.58
CA GLU A 27 1.63 13.81 12.96
C GLU A 27 0.82 12.54 13.26
N GLU A 28 -0.03 12.12 12.32
CA GLU A 28 -0.93 10.98 12.50
C GLU A 28 -0.20 9.64 12.39
N THR A 29 -0.69 8.64 13.11
CA THR A 29 -0.30 7.24 12.89
C THR A 29 -1.27 6.58 11.93
N VAL A 30 -0.74 5.97 10.87
CA VAL A 30 -1.52 5.32 9.80
C VAL A 30 -1.32 3.81 9.86
N ALA A 31 -2.40 3.06 10.05
CA ALA A 31 -2.41 1.60 10.04
C ALA A 31 -3.27 1.09 8.88
N ILE A 32 -2.69 0.27 8.01
CA ILE A 32 -3.38 -0.31 6.85
C ILE A 32 -3.49 -1.82 7.08
N ALA A 33 -4.72 -2.35 7.03
CA ALA A 33 -4.99 -3.76 7.27
C ALA A 33 -5.37 -4.49 5.97
N GLY A 34 -5.42 -5.83 6.02
CA GLY A 34 -5.84 -6.65 4.87
C GLY A 34 -4.77 -6.82 3.79
N LEU A 35 -3.49 -6.75 4.18
CA LEU A 35 -2.34 -6.89 3.28
C LEU A 35 -1.78 -8.33 3.19
N ASP A 36 -2.34 -9.29 3.93
CA ASP A 36 -1.87 -10.69 3.91
C ASP A 36 -2.20 -11.41 2.59
N THR A 37 -3.31 -11.03 1.95
CA THR A 37 -3.75 -11.59 0.65
C THR A 37 -4.18 -10.46 -0.26
N ILE A 38 -3.21 -9.80 -0.90
CA ILE A 38 -3.48 -8.67 -1.79
C ILE A 38 -3.94 -9.17 -3.16
N LYS A 39 -4.99 -8.56 -3.70
CA LYS A 39 -5.40 -8.69 -5.10
C LYS A 39 -5.10 -7.39 -5.86
N PRO A 40 -4.94 -7.45 -7.19
CA PRO A 40 -4.76 -6.24 -7.98
C PRO A 40 -5.92 -5.26 -7.76
N LEU A 41 -5.59 -3.97 -7.61
CA LEU A 41 -6.54 -2.86 -7.40
C LEU A 41 -7.45 -2.99 -6.17
N GLN A 42 -7.11 -3.85 -5.21
CA GLN A 42 -7.95 -4.11 -4.03
C GLN A 42 -8.13 -2.85 -3.16
N GLU A 43 -9.34 -2.68 -2.64
CA GLU A 43 -9.63 -1.71 -1.59
C GLU A 43 -9.32 -2.30 -0.21
N VAL A 44 -8.66 -1.50 0.64
CA VAL A 44 -8.21 -1.90 1.98
C VAL A 44 -8.62 -0.86 3.01
N PRO A 45 -8.98 -1.29 4.24
CA PRO A 45 -9.27 -0.37 5.32
C PRO A 45 -7.97 0.25 5.86
N CYS A 46 -8.05 1.55 6.15
CA CYS A 46 -6.98 2.33 6.74
C CYS A 46 -7.49 3.07 7.97
N THR A 47 -6.86 2.83 9.11
CA THR A 47 -7.13 3.51 10.37
C THR A 47 -6.08 4.59 10.58
N ILE A 48 -6.54 5.83 10.71
CA ILE A 48 -5.73 7.01 10.96
C ILE A 48 -6.01 7.47 12.39
N THR A 49 -4.98 7.42 13.24
CA THR A 49 -5.02 7.98 14.59
C THR A 49 -4.39 9.37 14.54
N MET A 50 -5.22 10.39 14.78
CA MET A 50 -4.83 11.80 14.73
C MET A 50 -3.93 12.16 15.92
N GLY A 51 -3.22 13.29 15.84
CA GLY A 51 -2.37 13.77 16.94
C GLY A 51 -3.12 14.08 18.24
N ASP A 52 -4.42 14.40 18.16
CA ASP A 52 -5.30 14.58 19.31
C ASP A 52 -5.88 13.27 19.87
N GLY A 53 -5.49 12.13 19.30
CA GLY A 53 -5.99 10.80 19.65
C GLY A 53 -7.31 10.40 19.02
N SER A 54 -7.97 11.29 18.26
CA SER A 54 -9.18 10.92 17.51
C SER A 54 -8.84 9.93 16.39
N VAL A 55 -9.78 9.03 16.07
CA VAL A 55 -9.55 7.96 15.09
C VAL A 55 -10.51 8.11 13.93
N LYS A 56 -9.99 8.01 12.71
CA LYS A 56 -10.76 7.97 11.46
C LYS A 56 -10.45 6.67 10.73
N THR A 57 -11.48 6.04 10.17
CA THR A 57 -11.30 4.90 9.27
C THR A 57 -11.73 5.31 7.87
N ILE A 58 -10.85 5.08 6.90
CA ILE A 58 -11.10 5.37 5.49
C ILE A 58 -10.81 4.13 4.65
N THR A 59 -11.28 4.15 3.41
CA THR A 59 -10.94 3.13 2.41
C THR A 59 -9.83 3.66 1.51
N LEU A 60 -8.77 2.89 1.34
CA LEU A 60 -7.69 3.15 0.38
C LEU A 60 -7.74 2.14 -0.75
N LYS A 61 -7.38 2.58 -1.95
CA LYS A 61 -7.17 1.69 -3.10
C LYS A 61 -5.70 1.32 -3.20
N CYS A 62 -5.38 0.03 -3.09
CA CYS A 62 -4.05 -0.50 -3.36
C CYS A 62 -3.76 -0.43 -4.87
N ARG A 63 -2.74 0.34 -5.27
CA ARG A 63 -2.36 0.57 -6.67
C ARG A 63 -1.29 -0.43 -7.15
N ILE A 64 -1.44 -1.68 -6.75
CA ILE A 64 -0.79 -2.81 -7.40
C ILE A 64 -1.73 -3.23 -8.54
N ASP A 65 -1.31 -2.99 -9.77
CA ASP A 65 -2.23 -3.02 -10.91
C ASP A 65 -2.28 -4.41 -11.56
N THR A 66 -1.29 -5.29 -11.33
CA THR A 66 -1.19 -6.62 -11.94
C THR A 66 -0.75 -7.71 -10.95
N ALA A 67 -1.00 -8.99 -11.29
CA ALA A 67 -0.56 -10.12 -10.48
C ALA A 67 0.98 -10.23 -10.40
N VAL A 68 1.69 -9.93 -11.49
CA VAL A 68 3.17 -9.92 -11.52
C VAL A 68 3.75 -8.90 -10.55
N GLU A 69 3.10 -7.74 -10.44
CA GLU A 69 3.50 -6.71 -9.48
C GLU A 69 3.32 -7.17 -8.01
N ILE A 70 2.36 -8.06 -7.72
CA ILE A 70 2.21 -8.69 -6.38
C ILE A 70 3.42 -9.57 -6.09
N GLU A 71 3.82 -10.43 -7.05
CA GLU A 71 4.99 -11.29 -6.89
C GLU A 71 6.27 -10.48 -6.60
N TYR A 72 6.41 -9.31 -7.23
CA TYR A 72 7.52 -8.40 -6.93
C TYR A 72 7.47 -7.90 -5.49
N ILE A 73 6.32 -7.47 -4.99
CA ILE A 73 6.15 -7.01 -3.60
C ILE A 73 6.43 -8.13 -2.59
N GLU A 74 5.89 -9.33 -2.81
CA GLU A 74 6.14 -10.50 -1.96
C GLU A 74 7.62 -10.86 -1.90
N ASN A 75 8.36 -10.54 -2.98
CA ASN A 75 9.80 -10.73 -3.02
C ASN A 75 10.61 -9.55 -2.44
N GLY A 76 9.97 -8.46 -2.03
CA GLY A 76 10.65 -7.24 -1.55
C GLY A 76 11.21 -6.39 -2.69
N GLY A 77 10.68 -6.52 -3.90
CA GLY A 77 11.03 -5.77 -5.10
C GLY A 77 11.45 -6.65 -6.28
N VAL A 78 11.44 -6.04 -7.47
CA VAL A 78 11.71 -6.71 -8.75
C VAL A 78 13.13 -7.28 -8.83
N LEU A 79 14.11 -6.57 -8.27
CA LEU A 79 15.50 -7.04 -8.29
C LEU A 79 15.66 -8.33 -7.46
N HIS A 80 15.05 -8.38 -6.28
CA HIS A 80 15.06 -9.57 -5.44
C HIS A 80 14.34 -10.75 -6.10
N TYR A 81 13.20 -10.49 -6.75
CA TYR A 81 12.48 -11.49 -7.54
C TYR A 81 13.37 -12.10 -8.64
N VAL A 82 14.00 -11.26 -9.46
CA VAL A 82 14.87 -11.70 -10.56
C VAL A 82 16.08 -12.49 -10.03
N LEU A 83 16.79 -11.97 -9.02
CA LEU A 83 17.98 -12.63 -8.46
C LEU A 83 17.64 -14.01 -7.87
N ARG A 84 16.51 -14.13 -7.15
CA ARG A 84 16.07 -15.42 -6.60
C ARG A 84 15.70 -16.42 -7.69
N ASN A 85 15.12 -15.97 -8.80
CA ASN A 85 14.80 -16.84 -9.91
C ASN A 85 16.06 -17.31 -10.65
N LEU A 86 17.05 -16.42 -10.84
CA LEU A 86 18.34 -16.79 -11.43
C LEU A 86 19.12 -17.79 -10.56
N ALA A 87 19.05 -17.67 -9.23
CA ALA A 87 19.72 -18.60 -8.31
C ALA A 87 19.07 -19.99 -8.23
N LYS A 88 17.83 -20.14 -8.70
CA LYS A 88 17.10 -21.42 -8.77
C LYS A 88 17.33 -22.16 -10.10
N ALA A 89 17.82 -21.46 -11.12
CA ALA A 89 18.15 -22.00 -12.43
C ALA A 89 19.52 -22.69 -12.42
#